data_AF-A0A849HP01-F1
#
_entry.id   AF-A0A849HP01-F1
#
_cell.length_a   1.000
_cell.length_b   1.000
_cell.length_c   1.000
_cell.angle_alpha   90.00
_cell.angle_beta   90.00
_cell.angle_gamma   90.00
#
_symmetry.space_group_name_H-M   'P 1'
#
loop_
_entity.id
_entity.type
_entity.pdbx_description
1 polymer ?
#
loop_
_entity_poly.entity_id
_entity_poly.type
_entity_poly.pdbx_seq_one_letter_code
_entity_poly.pdbx_strand_id
1 'polypeptide(L)'
;MPSNPAPSSPISIPTGLTPAPTDVPEQHDDGSIGTPMPGSTLTLDEASRDSAIERGQTVMSLFARRAVDATQWQADLAPYLTPQAAQAYQYVDPANVPPTKITGPVTLTPASTPLVARVSVPTDAGVYLVIMARTDESPTWLADRIMPPEGQGDS
;
A
#
# COMPACT_ATOMS: atom_id res chain seq x y z
N MET A 1 13.96 21.69 -58.95
CA MET A 1 12.63 21.48 -58.34
C MET A 1 12.83 20.76 -57.02
N PRO A 2 12.66 21.41 -55.86
CA PRO A 2 12.78 20.76 -54.57
C PRO A 2 11.51 19.97 -54.25
N SER A 3 11.69 18.70 -53.89
CA SER A 3 10.62 17.78 -53.50
C SER A 3 10.00 18.16 -52.16
N ASN A 4 8.68 18.00 -52.11
CA ASN A 4 7.73 18.35 -51.05
C ASN A 4 8.07 17.70 -49.68
N PRO A 5 7.86 18.40 -48.55
CA PRO A 5 7.95 17.80 -47.21
C PRO A 5 6.74 16.88 -46.94
N ALA A 6 6.97 15.74 -46.29
CA ALA A 6 5.89 14.89 -45.78
C ALA A 6 5.17 15.59 -44.62
N PRO A 7 3.82 15.59 -44.56
CA PRO A 7 3.11 16.14 -43.41
C PRO A 7 3.31 15.25 -42.18
N SER A 8 3.72 15.88 -41.08
CA SER A 8 3.74 15.31 -39.74
C SER A 8 2.35 14.77 -39.38
N SER A 9 2.27 13.50 -39.03
CA SER A 9 1.07 12.88 -38.49
C SER A 9 0.60 13.64 -37.23
N PRO A 10 -0.69 13.93 -37.06
CA PRO A 10 -1.19 14.50 -35.82
C PRO A 10 -1.01 13.47 -34.69
N ILE A 11 -0.44 13.90 -33.57
CA ILE A 11 -0.43 13.13 -32.33
C ILE A 11 -1.88 13.14 -31.81
N SER A 12 -2.60 12.04 -32.03
CA SER A 12 -3.90 11.82 -31.39
C SER A 12 -3.64 11.49 -29.94
N ILE A 13 -3.88 12.45 -29.05
CA ILE A 13 -4.02 12.17 -27.62
C ILE A 13 -5.42 11.56 -27.40
N PRO A 14 -5.57 10.27 -27.05
CA PRO A 14 -6.87 9.80 -26.59
C PRO A 14 -7.15 10.41 -25.21
N THR A 15 -8.14 11.28 -25.15
CA THR A 15 -8.83 11.66 -23.91
C THR A 15 -9.52 10.42 -23.36
N GLY A 16 -8.98 9.85 -22.28
CA GLY A 16 -9.54 8.65 -21.66
C GLY A 16 -8.58 8.01 -20.67
N LEU A 17 -8.16 8.75 -19.63
CA LEU A 17 -7.47 8.16 -18.47
C LEU A 17 -8.51 7.40 -17.64
N THR A 18 -8.91 6.24 -18.12
CA THR A 18 -9.55 5.19 -17.32
C THR A 18 -8.52 4.76 -16.26
N PRO A 19 -8.87 4.63 -14.97
CA PRO A 19 -7.97 4.03 -13.99
C PRO A 19 -7.54 2.66 -14.53
N ALA A 20 -6.24 2.36 -14.41
CA ALA A 20 -5.63 1.16 -14.98
C ALA A 20 -6.52 -0.07 -14.76
N PRO A 21 -7.05 -0.71 -15.82
CA PRO A 21 -7.54 -2.06 -15.65
C PRO A 21 -6.32 -2.89 -15.27
N THR A 22 -6.37 -3.48 -14.09
CA THR A 22 -5.51 -4.61 -13.72
C THR A 22 -5.93 -5.80 -14.58
N ASP A 23 -5.73 -5.70 -15.90
CA ASP A 23 -5.86 -6.76 -16.88
C ASP A 23 -5.32 -6.21 -18.22
N VAL A 24 -4.00 -6.11 -18.32
CA VAL A 24 -3.34 -6.07 -19.62
C VAL A 24 -2.40 -7.26 -19.61
N PRO A 25 -2.75 -8.40 -20.23
CA PRO A 25 -1.74 -9.37 -20.57
C PRO A 25 -0.78 -8.65 -21.53
N GLU A 26 0.50 -8.57 -21.16
CA GLU A 26 1.56 -8.17 -22.07
C GLU A 26 1.48 -9.10 -23.29
N GLN A 27 0.90 -8.60 -24.38
CA GLN A 27 0.76 -9.35 -25.61
C GLN A 27 2.14 -9.43 -26.25
N HIS A 28 2.92 -10.42 -25.84
CA HIS A 28 4.10 -10.85 -26.58
C HIS A 28 3.61 -11.48 -27.88
N ASP A 29 3.95 -10.86 -29.02
CA ASP A 29 3.82 -11.42 -30.37
C ASP A 29 4.76 -12.64 -30.53
N ASP A 30 4.46 -13.75 -29.86
CA ASP A 30 4.97 -15.07 -30.18
C ASP A 30 3.93 -16.07 -29.68
N GLY A 31 3.31 -16.82 -30.60
CA GLY A 31 2.11 -17.64 -30.39
C GLY A 31 2.24 -18.84 -29.44
N SER A 32 2.98 -18.69 -28.34
CA SER A 32 3.06 -19.63 -27.24
C SER A 32 2.06 -19.19 -26.18
N ILE A 33 0.98 -19.95 -26.01
CA ILE A 33 0.05 -19.79 -24.90
C ILE A 33 0.82 -20.14 -23.63
N GLY A 34 1.50 -19.15 -23.06
CA GLY A 34 2.11 -19.27 -21.75
C GLY A 34 1.03 -19.66 -20.77
N THR A 35 1.13 -20.85 -20.20
CA THR A 35 0.32 -21.29 -19.07
C THR A 35 0.24 -20.14 -18.09
N PRO A 36 -0.97 -19.69 -17.64
CA PRO A 36 -1.03 -18.67 -16.60
C PRO A 36 -0.14 -19.17 -15.47
N MET A 37 0.90 -18.40 -15.12
CA MET A 37 1.60 -18.63 -13.85
C MET A 37 0.50 -18.75 -12.79
N PRO A 38 0.61 -19.69 -11.83
CA PRO A 38 -0.35 -19.71 -10.75
C PRO A 38 -0.37 -18.32 -10.13
N GLY A 39 -1.43 -17.56 -10.43
CA GLY A 39 -1.75 -16.35 -9.69
C GLY A 39 -1.76 -16.75 -8.23
N SER A 40 -1.25 -15.87 -7.37
CA SER A 40 -1.14 -16.14 -5.93
C SER A 40 -2.39 -16.84 -5.42
N THR A 41 -2.23 -17.95 -4.70
CA THR A 41 -3.38 -18.74 -4.21
C THR A 41 -4.20 -17.98 -3.16
N LEU A 42 -3.65 -16.85 -2.69
CA LEU A 42 -4.25 -15.94 -1.75
C LEU A 42 -5.46 -15.22 -2.34
N THR A 43 -6.56 -15.30 -1.60
CA THR A 43 -7.80 -14.58 -1.85
C THR A 43 -8.00 -13.50 -0.80
N LEU A 44 -8.57 -12.36 -1.20
CA LEU A 44 -8.98 -11.32 -0.26
C LEU A 44 -10.40 -11.63 0.22
N ASP A 45 -10.60 -12.69 1.00
CA ASP A 45 -11.89 -13.03 1.59
C ASP A 45 -12.20 -12.16 2.80
N GLU A 46 -13.43 -12.23 3.32
CA GLU A 46 -13.84 -11.51 4.53
C GLU A 46 -12.89 -11.76 5.71
N ALA A 47 -12.49 -13.02 5.96
CA ALA A 47 -11.52 -13.35 7.01
C ALA A 47 -10.15 -12.67 6.79
N SER A 48 -9.67 -12.64 5.55
CA SER A 48 -8.42 -11.95 5.20
C SER A 48 -8.52 -10.44 5.39
N ARG A 49 -9.68 -9.85 5.07
CA ARG A 49 -9.96 -8.42 5.29
C ARG A 49 -10.02 -8.08 6.77
N ASP A 50 -10.69 -8.90 7.56
CA ASP A 50 -10.81 -8.73 9.00
C ASP A 50 -9.44 -8.82 9.68
N SER A 51 -8.64 -9.84 9.33
CA SER A 51 -7.26 -9.96 9.79
C SER A 51 -6.37 -8.77 9.39
N ALA A 52 -6.60 -8.19 8.21
CA ALA A 52 -5.89 -6.97 7.79
C ALA A 52 -6.31 -5.77 8.64
N ILE A 53 -7.61 -5.60 8.91
CA ILE A 53 -8.13 -4.53 9.76
C ILE A 53 -7.59 -4.65 11.19
N GLU A 54 -7.66 -5.83 11.79
CA GLU A 54 -7.13 -6.10 13.13
C GLU A 54 -5.64 -5.79 13.21
N ARG A 55 -4.84 -6.30 12.26
CA ARG A 55 -3.39 -6.04 12.23
C ARG A 55 -3.07 -4.57 11.96
N GLY A 56 -3.80 -3.92 11.06
CA GLY A 56 -3.67 -2.48 10.82
C GLY A 56 -3.97 -1.67 12.08
N GLN A 57 -5.00 -2.07 12.84
CA GLN A 57 -5.33 -1.45 14.13
C GLN A 57 -4.23 -1.68 15.16
N THR A 58 -3.67 -2.89 15.27
CA THR A 58 -2.54 -3.19 16.17
C THR A 58 -1.33 -2.34 15.81
N VAL A 59 -0.90 -2.35 14.54
CA VAL A 59 0.22 -1.54 14.05
C VAL A 59 0.01 -0.08 14.38
N MET A 60 -1.19 0.47 14.12
CA MET A 60 -1.45 1.89 14.40
C MET A 60 -1.50 2.19 15.89
N SER A 61 -1.99 1.26 16.71
CA SER A 61 -2.01 1.39 18.16
C SER A 61 -0.59 1.40 18.74
N LEU A 62 0.31 0.59 18.18
CA LEU A 62 1.73 0.59 18.53
C LEU A 62 2.42 1.86 18.04
N PHE A 63 2.15 2.25 16.78
CA PHE A 63 2.67 3.46 16.17
C PHE A 63 2.33 4.70 17.02
N ALA A 64 1.10 4.79 17.54
CA ALA A 64 0.64 5.88 18.39
C ALA A 64 1.23 5.92 19.81
N ARG A 65 2.07 4.95 20.22
CA ARG A 65 2.70 4.93 21.56
C ARG A 65 3.88 5.91 21.64
N ARG A 66 3.58 7.18 21.91
CA ARG A 66 4.58 8.25 22.10
C ARG A 66 5.33 8.19 23.45
N ALA A 67 4.83 7.40 24.40
CA ALA A 67 5.32 7.35 25.78
C ALA A 67 6.40 6.28 26.02
N VAL A 68 6.83 5.55 24.99
CA VAL A 68 7.85 4.50 25.09
C VAL A 68 9.12 4.90 24.35
N ASP A 69 10.26 4.34 24.78
CA ASP A 69 11.55 4.55 24.10
C ASP A 69 11.52 4.06 22.65
N ALA A 70 12.22 4.75 21.76
CA ALA A 70 12.32 4.41 20.34
C ALA A 70 12.75 2.95 20.10
N THR A 71 13.69 2.43 20.90
CA THR A 71 14.14 1.03 20.83
C THR A 71 13.02 0.04 21.20
N GLN A 72 12.25 0.33 22.25
CA GLN A 72 11.13 -0.53 22.67
C GLN A 72 9.98 -0.44 21.68
N TRP A 73 9.68 0.77 21.20
CA TRP A 73 8.69 1.02 20.15
C TRP A 73 9.02 0.23 18.87
N GLN A 74 10.26 0.31 18.41
CA GLN A 74 10.73 -0.40 17.23
C GLN A 74 10.72 -1.92 17.43
N ALA A 75 11.10 -2.41 18.60
CA ALA A 75 11.05 -3.84 18.91
C ALA A 75 9.61 -4.41 18.91
N ASP A 76 8.64 -3.62 19.39
CA ASP A 76 7.22 -4.01 19.40
C ASP A 76 6.61 -3.94 17.99
N LEU A 77 6.98 -2.93 17.18
CA LEU A 77 6.50 -2.81 15.78
C LEU A 77 7.16 -3.79 14.81
N ALA A 78 8.46 -4.09 14.97
CA ALA A 78 9.23 -4.93 14.05
C ALA A 78 8.53 -6.23 13.61
N PRO A 79 7.90 -7.04 14.49
CA PRO A 79 7.21 -8.27 14.07
C PRO A 79 5.95 -8.04 13.20
N TYR A 80 5.43 -6.81 13.16
CA TYR A 80 4.27 -6.45 12.35
C TYR A 80 4.64 -5.69 11.08
N LEU A 81 5.93 -5.39 10.88
CA LEU A 81 6.44 -4.62 9.75
C LEU A 81 7.13 -5.53 8.73
N THR A 82 7.11 -5.14 7.46
CA THR A 82 8.00 -5.75 6.47
C THR A 82 9.46 -5.39 6.78
N PRO A 83 10.46 -6.16 6.31
CA PRO A 83 11.87 -5.82 6.51
C PRO A 83 12.21 -4.41 6.01
N GLN A 84 11.64 -4.01 4.87
CA GLN A 84 11.76 -2.67 4.32
C GLN A 84 11.16 -1.62 5.27
N ALA A 85 9.93 -1.85 5.74
CA ALA A 85 9.24 -0.94 6.65
C ALA A 85 10.00 -0.79 7.96
N ALA A 86 10.46 -1.91 8.56
CA ALA A 86 11.27 -1.89 9.78
C ALA A 86 12.55 -1.05 9.62
N GLN A 87 13.21 -1.13 8.46
CA GLN A 87 14.36 -0.28 8.14
C GLN A 87 14.00 1.19 7.95
N ALA A 88 12.81 1.51 7.43
CA ALA A 88 12.34 2.89 7.31
C ALA A 88 11.97 3.49 8.68
N TYR A 89 11.31 2.72 9.55
CA TYR A 89 10.87 3.17 10.87
C TYR A 89 11.94 3.14 11.95
N GLN A 90 13.08 2.48 11.74
CA GLN A 90 14.16 2.44 12.74
C GLN A 90 14.72 3.83 13.11
N TYR A 91 14.56 4.82 12.22
CA TYR A 91 15.00 6.20 12.42
C TYR A 91 13.85 7.13 12.83
N VAL A 92 12.62 6.60 12.97
CA VAL A 92 11.46 7.39 13.37
C VAL A 92 11.44 7.51 14.89
N ASP A 93 11.40 8.74 15.36
CA ASP A 93 11.23 9.02 16.78
C ASP A 93 9.74 8.97 17.15
N PRO A 94 9.32 8.14 18.13
CA PRO A 94 7.92 8.01 18.51
C PRO A 94 7.35 9.29 19.12
N ALA A 95 8.18 10.20 19.65
CA ALA A 95 7.69 11.49 20.14
C ALA A 95 7.27 12.41 18.98
N ASN A 96 7.82 12.23 17.78
CA ASN A 96 7.43 12.98 16.58
C ASN A 96 6.17 12.43 15.89
N VAL A 97 5.68 11.26 16.31
CA VAL A 97 4.46 10.65 15.76
C VAL A 97 3.25 11.51 16.15
N PRO A 98 2.53 12.13 15.19
CA PRO A 98 1.35 12.96 15.49
C PRO A 98 0.19 12.21 16.16
N PRO A 99 -0.23 11.01 15.69
CA PRO A 99 -1.39 10.32 16.23
C PRO A 99 -1.08 9.77 17.63
N THR A 100 -2.01 10.00 18.55
CA THR A 100 -1.94 9.48 19.93
C THR A 100 -2.91 8.34 20.19
N LYS A 101 -4.00 8.28 19.42
CA LYS A 101 -5.04 7.26 19.53
C LYS A 101 -5.86 7.16 18.25
N ILE A 102 -6.51 6.02 18.09
CA ILE A 102 -7.51 5.76 17.06
C ILE A 102 -8.83 6.38 17.54
N THR A 103 -9.50 7.14 16.68
CA THR A 103 -10.70 7.93 17.01
C THR A 103 -11.98 7.35 16.41
N GLY A 104 -11.88 6.35 15.54
CA GLY A 104 -13.03 5.77 14.86
C GLY A 104 -12.78 4.36 14.32
N PRO A 105 -13.76 3.81 13.57
CA PRO A 105 -13.66 2.46 13.03
C PRO A 105 -12.59 2.38 11.93
N VAL A 106 -11.76 1.35 12.02
CA VAL A 106 -10.76 1.01 11.01
C VAL A 106 -11.45 0.35 9.83
N THR A 107 -11.16 0.78 8.61
CA THR A 107 -11.82 0.28 7.41
C THR A 107 -10.82 -0.09 6.33
N LEU A 108 -11.13 -1.11 5.54
CA LEU A 108 -10.33 -1.50 4.40
C LEU A 108 -10.79 -0.72 3.16
N THR A 109 -9.85 -0.10 2.45
CA THR A 109 -10.16 0.61 1.21
C THR A 109 -10.48 -0.36 0.06
N PRO A 110 -11.35 0.03 -0.89
CA PRO A 110 -11.70 -0.81 -2.05
C PRO A 110 -10.51 -1.05 -2.99
N ALA A 111 -9.44 -0.25 -2.89
CA ALA A 111 -8.21 -0.43 -3.63
C ALA A 111 -7.33 -1.57 -3.08
N SER A 112 -7.82 -2.36 -2.11
CA SER A 112 -7.11 -3.50 -1.54
C SER A 112 -7.16 -4.71 -2.47
N THR A 113 -6.07 -5.45 -2.51
CA THR A 113 -5.87 -6.65 -3.34
C THR A 113 -5.52 -7.84 -2.45
N PRO A 114 -5.53 -9.08 -2.97
CA PRO A 114 -5.18 -10.26 -2.18
C PRO A 114 -3.75 -10.27 -1.66
N LEU A 115 -2.83 -9.52 -2.26
CA LEU A 115 -1.44 -9.40 -1.82
C LEU A 115 -1.17 -8.12 -1.02
N VAL A 116 -1.97 -7.07 -1.24
CA VAL A 116 -1.77 -5.75 -0.62
C VAL A 116 -3.08 -5.21 -0.08
N ALA A 117 -3.21 -5.12 1.24
CA ALA A 117 -4.34 -4.53 1.94
C ALA A 117 -4.04 -3.07 2.28
N ARG A 118 -5.01 -2.18 2.05
CA ARG A 118 -4.90 -0.75 2.32
C ARG A 118 -5.94 -0.37 3.36
N VAL A 119 -5.51 -0.19 4.60
CA VAL A 119 -6.38 0.03 5.75
C VAL A 119 -6.37 1.50 6.16
N SER A 120 -7.53 2.13 6.13
CA SER A 120 -7.76 3.48 6.62
C SER A 120 -8.04 3.46 8.11
N VAL A 121 -7.18 4.11 8.88
CA VAL A 121 -7.26 4.22 10.34
C VAL A 121 -7.53 5.68 10.72
N PRO A 122 -8.76 6.02 11.14
CA PRO A 122 -9.05 7.35 11.66
C PRO A 122 -8.37 7.56 13.01
N THR A 123 -7.57 8.61 13.12
CA THR A 123 -6.90 9.01 14.36
C THR A 123 -7.15 10.47 14.69
N ASP A 124 -6.71 10.88 15.87
CA ASP A 124 -6.79 12.27 16.34
C ASP A 124 -6.02 13.25 15.44
N ALA A 125 -4.98 12.77 14.75
CA ALA A 125 -4.18 13.54 13.81
C ALA A 125 -4.65 13.44 12.34
N GLY A 126 -5.81 12.80 12.09
CA GLY A 126 -6.35 12.55 10.76
C GLY A 126 -6.40 11.07 10.38
N VAL A 127 -6.80 10.77 9.14
CA VAL A 127 -6.94 9.39 8.66
C VAL A 127 -5.61 8.90 8.09
N TYR A 128 -4.98 7.95 8.76
CA TYR A 128 -3.76 7.30 8.29
C TYR A 128 -4.11 6.15 7.35
N LEU A 129 -3.30 5.94 6.32
CA LEU A 129 -3.43 4.81 5.42
C LEU A 129 -2.29 3.81 5.68
N VAL A 130 -2.63 2.67 6.26
CA VAL A 130 -1.69 1.57 6.51
C VAL A 130 -1.75 0.62 5.31
N ILE A 131 -0.68 0.60 4.52
CA ILE A 131 -0.45 -0.37 3.46
C ILE A 131 0.19 -1.59 4.08
N MET A 132 -0.49 -2.72 3.98
CA MET A 132 0.01 -4.03 4.38
C MET A 132 0.23 -4.90 3.15
N ALA A 133 1.30 -5.69 3.18
CA ALA A 133 1.62 -6.67 2.17
C ALA A 133 1.65 -8.08 2.80
N ARG A 134 1.33 -9.08 2.00
CA ARG A 134 1.52 -10.50 2.31
C ARG A 134 1.89 -11.26 1.05
N THR A 135 2.48 -12.43 1.22
CA THR A 135 2.92 -13.30 0.10
C THR A 135 2.47 -14.74 0.34
N ASP A 136 2.56 -15.60 -0.67
CA ASP A 136 2.23 -17.02 -0.53
C ASP A 136 3.13 -17.70 0.53
N GLU A 137 4.41 -17.30 0.58
CA GLU A 137 5.39 -17.76 1.58
C GLU A 137 5.13 -17.17 2.99
N SER A 138 4.38 -16.08 3.09
CA SER A 138 4.06 -15.39 4.34
C SER A 138 2.64 -14.83 4.25
N PRO A 139 1.61 -15.69 4.45
CA PRO A 139 0.19 -15.30 4.31
C PRO A 139 -0.27 -14.32 5.39
N THR A 140 0.62 -13.98 6.31
CA THR A 140 0.44 -13.00 7.38
C THR A 140 0.55 -11.57 6.84
N TRP A 141 -0.43 -10.71 7.14
CA TRP A 141 -0.32 -9.30 6.82
C TRP A 141 0.78 -8.62 7.63
N LEU A 142 1.70 -7.97 6.93
CA LEU A 142 2.75 -7.13 7.49
C LEU A 142 2.60 -5.72 6.94
N ALA A 143 2.69 -4.71 7.79
CA ALA A 143 2.66 -3.32 7.35
C ALA A 143 3.94 -2.99 6.58
N ASP A 144 3.74 -2.64 5.31
CA ASP A 144 4.80 -2.19 4.41
C ASP A 144 5.00 -0.68 4.50
N ARG A 145 3.91 0.07 4.67
CA ARG A 145 3.96 1.52 4.74
C ARG A 145 2.80 2.07 5.57
N ILE A 146 3.06 3.14 6.30
CA ILE A 146 2.06 3.91 7.04
C ILE A 146 2.15 5.30 6.43
N MET A 147 1.13 5.66 5.67
CA MET A 147 1.05 6.97 5.04
C MET A 147 0.30 7.92 5.99
N PRO A 148 0.87 9.11 6.28
CA PRO A 148 0.14 10.15 6.97
C PRO A 148 -1.08 10.60 6.13
N PRO A 149 -2.09 11.22 6.77
CA PRO A 149 -3.19 11.84 6.03
C PRO A 149 -2.64 12.80 4.98
N GLU A 150 -3.12 12.68 3.74
CA GLU A 150 -2.80 13.58 2.63
C GLU A 150 -3.09 15.02 3.08
N GLY A 151 -2.03 15.79 3.38
CA GLY A 151 -2.14 17.09 4.06
C GLY A 151 -0.90 17.56 4.84
N GLN A 152 0.17 16.78 4.94
CA GLN A 152 1.44 17.22 5.56
C GLN A 152 2.64 17.29 4.59
N GLY A 153 2.38 17.38 3.29
CA GLY A 153 3.40 17.45 2.24
C GLY A 153 3.47 18.80 1.51
N ASP A 154 3.37 19.93 2.22
CA ASP A 154 3.68 21.24 1.63
C ASP A 154 4.49 22.08 2.61
N SER A 155 5.81 22.11 2.40
CA SER A 155 6.71 23.21 2.77
C SER A 155 8.00 23.10 1.95
#